data_AF-D7D8F1-F1
#
_entry.id   AF-D7D8F1-F1
#
_cell.length_a   1.000
_cell.length_b   1.000
_cell.length_c   1.000
_cell.angle_alpha   90.00
_cell.angle_beta   90.00
_cell.angle_gamma   90.00
#
_symmetry.space_group_name_H-M   'P 1'
#
loop_
_entity.id
_entity.type
_entity.pdbx_description
1 polymer ?
#
loop_
_entity_poly.entity_id
_entity_poly.type
_entity_poly.pdbx_seq_one_letter_code
_entity_poly.pdbx_strand_id
1 'polypeptide(L)'
;MDINTIITGLYITGIGIAIVFSVLSILVILVYVLKQTIYKPAEKTGKKEIGKTKIRVEEKPAETRKPRRETDPKLVALLSAAITAFNEYKASTLKKYGVFKDFPELARLLPLAGVLFKSKIKVSFGGKDIIVDVEELPNNMYKVGVGGKTYIVNYSIQQ
;
A
#
# COMPACT_ATOMS: atom_id res chain seq x y z
N MET A 1 -54.83 -21.24 -18.30
CA MET A 1 -53.53 -20.58 -18.42
C MET A 1 -52.80 -21.29 -19.54
N ASP A 2 -52.48 -20.59 -20.62
CA ASP A 2 -51.99 -21.25 -21.84
C ASP A 2 -50.58 -21.79 -21.65
N ILE A 3 -50.36 -23.05 -22.01
CA ILE A 3 -49.07 -23.75 -21.90
C ILE A 3 -47.96 -22.97 -22.62
N ASN A 4 -48.31 -22.30 -23.72
CA ASN A 4 -47.40 -21.44 -24.49
C ASN A 4 -46.90 -20.24 -23.69
N THR A 5 -47.73 -19.66 -22.82
CA THR A 5 -47.34 -18.53 -21.96
C THR A 5 -46.35 -18.98 -20.88
N ILE A 6 -46.53 -20.18 -20.33
CA ILE A 6 -45.62 -20.77 -19.34
C ILE A 6 -44.26 -21.07 -19.99
N ILE A 7 -44.26 -21.67 -21.18
CA ILE A 7 -43.03 -21.96 -21.92
C ILE A 7 -42.29 -20.66 -22.30
N THR A 8 -43.02 -19.63 -22.75
CA THR A 8 -42.43 -18.33 -23.09
C THR A 8 -41.80 -17.65 -21.86
N GLY A 9 -42.47 -17.69 -20.71
CA GLY A 9 -41.91 -17.19 -19.45
C GLY A 9 -40.64 -17.94 -19.01
N LEU A 10 -40.59 -19.25 -19.22
CA LEU A 10 -39.40 -20.06 -18.93
C LEU A 10 -38.23 -19.72 -19.85
N TYR A 11 -38.48 -19.49 -21.15
CA TYR A 11 -37.46 -19.05 -22.11
C TYR A 11 -36.87 -17.69 -21.73
N ILE A 12 -37.71 -16.71 -21.40
CA ILE A 12 -37.25 -15.37 -21.01
C ILE A 12 -36.38 -15.45 -19.74
N THR A 13 -36.79 -16.26 -18.77
CA THR A 13 -36.04 -16.46 -17.53
C THR A 13 -34.70 -17.15 -17.81
N GLY A 14 -34.68 -18.18 -18.66
CA GLY A 14 -33.47 -18.87 -19.07
C GLY A 14 -32.46 -17.94 -19.77
N ILE A 15 -32.95 -17.09 -20.68
CA ILE A 15 -32.12 -16.08 -21.36
C ILE A 15 -31.57 -15.06 -20.34
N GLY A 16 -32.40 -14.59 -19.40
CA GLY A 16 -31.97 -13.68 -18.35
C GLY A 16 -30.84 -14.27 -17.49
N ILE A 17 -30.97 -15.53 -17.07
CA ILE A 17 -29.94 -16.24 -16.31
C ILE A 17 -28.65 -16.35 -17.13
N ALA A 18 -28.75 -16.72 -18.42
CA ALA A 18 -27.58 -16.85 -19.29
C ALA A 18 -26.80 -15.53 -19.45
N ILE A 19 -27.51 -14.40 -19.57
CA ILE A 19 -26.89 -13.07 -19.68
C ILE A 19 -26.14 -12.73 -18.39
N VAL A 20 -26.77 -12.93 -17.22
CA VAL A 20 -26.15 -12.64 -15.92
C VAL A 20 -24.88 -13.47 -15.73
N PHE A 21 -24.91 -14.77 -16.04
CA PHE A 21 -23.74 -15.64 -15.95
C PHE A 21 -22.64 -15.26 -16.94
N SER A 22 -23.01 -14.81 -18.14
CA SER A 22 -22.06 -14.33 -19.15
C SER A 22 -21.28 -13.11 -18.67
N VAL A 23 -21.99 -12.10 -18.15
CA VAL A 23 -21.36 -10.89 -17.58
C VAL A 23 -20.47 -11.24 -16.39
N LEU A 24 -20.95 -12.11 -15.50
CA LEU A 24 -20.18 -12.54 -14.32
C LEU A 24 -18.91 -13.30 -14.71
N SER A 25 -18.98 -14.17 -15.72
CA SER A 25 -17.82 -14.90 -16.25
C SER A 25 -16.77 -13.96 -16.84
N ILE A 26 -17.19 -12.96 -17.61
CA ILE A 26 -16.28 -11.96 -18.18
C ILE A 26 -15.56 -11.19 -17.07
N LEU A 27 -16.28 -10.83 -16.00
CA LEU A 27 -15.68 -10.14 -14.85
C LEU A 27 -14.62 -11.01 -14.15
N VAL A 28 -14.91 -12.29 -13.93
CA VAL A 28 -13.95 -13.25 -13.34
C VAL A 28 -12.71 -13.39 -14.22
N ILE A 29 -12.89 -13.49 -15.54
CA ILE A 29 -11.79 -13.59 -16.51
C ILE A 29 -10.93 -12.32 -16.44
N LEU A 30 -11.53 -11.12 -16.41
CA LEU A 30 -10.80 -9.86 -16.27
C LEU A 30 -9.96 -9.82 -15.00
N VAL A 31 -10.54 -10.20 -13.85
CA VAL A 31 -9.81 -10.26 -12.57
C VAL A 31 -8.67 -11.28 -12.65
N TYR A 32 -8.89 -12.44 -13.29
CA TYR A 32 -7.87 -13.47 -13.44
C TYR A 32 -6.71 -13.01 -14.33
N VAL A 33 -6.99 -12.35 -15.46
CA VAL A 33 -5.97 -11.79 -16.36
C VAL A 33 -5.21 -10.66 -15.68
N LEU A 34 -5.89 -9.76 -14.96
CA LEU A 34 -5.26 -8.72 -14.16
C LEU A 34 -4.35 -9.32 -13.08
N LYS A 35 -4.81 -10.36 -12.38
CA LYS A 35 -3.99 -11.09 -11.42
C LYS A 35 -2.76 -11.69 -12.10
N GLN A 36 -2.87 -12.31 -13.26
CA GLN A 36 -1.73 -12.93 -13.95
C GLN A 36 -0.73 -11.90 -14.52
N THR A 37 -1.21 -10.73 -14.96
CA THR A 37 -0.37 -9.66 -15.50
C THR A 37 0.34 -8.85 -14.41
N ILE A 38 -0.31 -8.66 -13.25
CA ILE A 38 0.22 -7.88 -12.12
C ILE A 38 1.00 -8.76 -11.13
N TYR A 39 0.52 -9.98 -10.85
CA TYR A 39 1.29 -11.01 -10.13
C TYR A 39 2.05 -11.89 -11.11
N LYS A 40 3.17 -11.38 -11.64
CA LYS A 40 4.30 -12.26 -11.98
C LYS A 40 5.09 -12.49 -10.68
N PRO A 41 4.93 -13.62 -9.98
CA PRO A 41 5.90 -13.99 -8.97
C PRO A 41 7.25 -14.15 -9.68
N ALA A 42 8.26 -13.41 -9.21
CA ALA A 42 9.63 -13.58 -9.65
C ALA A 42 10.10 -14.98 -9.24
N GLU A 43 9.89 -15.96 -10.12
CA GLU A 43 10.39 -17.30 -9.93
C GLU A 43 11.83 -17.37 -10.45
N LYS A 44 12.75 -17.35 -9.47
CA LYS A 44 14.02 -18.10 -9.41
C LYS A 44 14.93 -18.03 -10.64
N THR A 45 15.94 -17.17 -10.54
CA THR A 45 17.28 -17.44 -11.08
C THR A 45 18.21 -17.74 -9.90
N GLY A 46 18.76 -18.95 -9.87
CA GLY A 46 19.62 -19.43 -8.80
C GLY A 46 21.11 -19.06 -8.95
N LYS A 47 21.79 -19.21 -7.80
CA LYS A 47 23.23 -19.38 -7.56
C LYS A 47 24.15 -18.16 -7.64
N LYS A 48 24.53 -17.65 -6.45
CA LYS A 48 25.84 -17.96 -5.83
C LYS A 48 25.78 -17.70 -4.31
N GLU A 49 26.21 -18.70 -3.55
CA GLU A 49 26.42 -18.68 -2.10
C GLU A 49 27.47 -17.63 -1.73
N ILE A 50 27.33 -17.01 -0.55
CA ILE A 50 28.32 -16.96 0.55
C ILE A 50 27.71 -16.12 1.69
N GLY A 51 27.55 -16.73 2.86
CA GLY A 51 27.74 -16.01 4.12
C GLY A 51 26.52 -15.70 5.00
N LYS A 52 26.20 -16.66 5.87
CA LYS A 52 25.87 -16.48 7.30
C LYS A 52 24.43 -16.14 7.73
N THR A 53 23.94 -17.12 8.50
CA THR A 53 23.10 -16.99 9.70
C THR A 53 21.59 -17.12 9.52
N LYS A 54 21.15 -18.40 9.51
CA LYS A 54 19.87 -18.81 10.12
C LYS A 54 19.75 -18.17 11.50
N ILE A 55 18.75 -17.32 11.72
CA ILE A 55 17.99 -17.30 12.97
C ILE A 55 16.51 -17.10 12.60
N ARG A 56 15.76 -18.19 12.70
CA ARG A 56 14.32 -18.19 12.91
C ARG A 56 14.13 -18.11 14.43
N VAL A 57 13.40 -17.10 14.92
CA VAL A 57 12.74 -17.13 16.22
C VAL A 57 11.33 -16.61 16.02
N GLU A 58 10.37 -17.53 16.07
CA GLU A 58 8.98 -17.29 16.44
C GLU A 58 8.89 -17.41 17.98
N GLU A 59 7.91 -16.71 18.57
CA GLU A 59 7.48 -16.71 20.00
C GLU A 59 8.42 -16.03 21.02
N LYS A 60 7.99 -15.15 21.94
CA LYS A 60 6.73 -15.02 22.71
C LYS A 60 6.53 -13.56 23.20
N PRO A 61 5.33 -13.20 23.69
CA PRO A 61 4.87 -11.86 23.99
C PRO A 61 5.37 -11.35 25.33
N ALA A 62 5.83 -10.10 25.41
CA ALA A 62 5.94 -9.39 26.67
C ALA A 62 6.12 -7.89 26.44
N GLU A 63 5.30 -7.14 27.17
CA GLU A 63 5.50 -5.75 27.55
C GLU A 63 5.52 -4.71 26.43
N THR A 64 4.33 -4.15 26.21
CA THR A 64 4.10 -2.71 26.06
C THR A 64 4.71 -1.93 27.24
N ARG A 65 6.04 -1.99 27.42
CA ARG A 65 6.78 -0.91 28.07
C ARG A 65 6.63 0.27 27.13
N LYS A 66 5.68 1.16 27.44
CA LYS A 66 5.66 2.53 26.94
C LYS A 66 7.11 3.03 27.04
N PRO A 67 7.84 3.25 25.94
CA PRO A 67 9.08 3.97 26.09
C PRO A 67 8.63 5.42 26.31
N ARG A 68 8.65 5.83 27.58
CA ARG A 68 8.74 7.23 27.98
C ARG A 68 10.04 7.73 27.37
N ARG A 69 10.00 8.08 26.07
CA ARG A 69 11.17 8.54 25.32
C ARG A 69 11.43 9.96 25.78
N GLU A 70 12.59 10.19 26.36
CA GLU A 70 13.27 11.47 26.20
C GLU A 70 13.22 11.81 24.71
N THR A 71 12.33 12.72 24.39
CA THR A 71 12.02 13.06 23.02
C THR A 71 13.06 14.08 22.63
N ASP A 72 14.20 13.61 22.12
CA ASP A 72 15.23 14.50 21.61
C ASP A 72 14.59 15.40 20.53
N PRO A 73 14.49 16.71 20.78
CA PRO A 73 13.81 17.63 19.87
C PRO A 73 14.46 17.64 18.48
N LYS A 74 15.77 17.34 18.38
CA LYS A 74 16.45 17.22 17.09
C LYS A 74 15.97 16.01 16.30
N LEU A 75 15.73 14.89 16.97
CA LEU A 75 15.25 13.68 16.31
C LEU A 75 13.81 13.87 15.81
N VAL A 76 12.94 14.52 16.61
CA VAL A 76 11.58 14.84 16.18
C VAL A 76 11.57 15.79 15.00
N ALA A 77 12.39 16.84 15.03
CA ALA A 77 12.51 17.77 13.91
C ALA A 77 12.99 17.07 12.64
N LEU A 78 13.98 16.17 12.75
CA LEU A 78 14.46 15.36 11.62
C LEU A 78 13.37 14.43 11.06
N LEU A 79 12.66 13.70 11.93
CA LEU A 79 11.58 12.80 11.53
C LEU A 79 10.43 13.55 10.88
N SER A 80 10.03 14.69 11.45
CA SER A 80 8.98 15.56 10.91
C SER A 80 9.37 16.14 9.55
N ALA A 81 10.60 16.64 9.40
CA ALA A 81 11.11 17.14 8.12
C ALA A 81 11.14 16.03 7.06
N ALA A 82 11.56 14.83 7.42
CA ALA A 82 11.57 13.68 6.52
C ALA A 82 10.15 13.28 6.06
N ILE A 83 9.19 13.22 6.97
CA ILE A 83 7.80 12.88 6.66
C ILE A 83 7.15 14.00 5.80
N THR A 84 7.45 15.26 6.09
CA THR A 84 6.92 16.39 5.32
C THR A 84 7.44 16.37 3.88
N ALA A 85 8.77 16.23 3.71
CA ALA A 85 9.38 16.10 2.39
C ALA A 85 8.88 14.87 1.63
N PHE A 86 8.64 13.76 2.34
CA PHE A 86 8.02 12.56 1.76
C PHE A 86 6.60 12.84 1.25
N ASN A 87 5.77 13.51 2.04
CA ASN A 87 4.41 13.84 1.66
C ASN A 87 4.36 14.80 0.47
N GLU A 88 5.28 15.76 0.40
CA GLU A 88 5.41 16.67 -0.74
C GLU A 88 5.84 15.92 -2.02
N TYR A 89 6.84 15.03 -1.90
CA TYR A 89 7.25 14.16 -3.01
C TYR A 89 6.10 13.28 -3.50
N LYS A 90 5.34 12.67 -2.58
CA LYS A 90 4.16 11.87 -2.90
C LYS A 90 3.09 12.70 -3.61
N ALA A 91 2.76 13.88 -3.09
CA ALA A 91 1.78 14.78 -3.70
C ALA A 91 2.21 15.22 -5.10
N SER A 92 3.48 15.57 -5.30
CA SER A 92 4.03 15.94 -6.61
C SER A 92 4.00 14.77 -7.58
N THR A 93 4.33 13.57 -7.12
CA THR A 93 4.27 12.35 -7.94
C THR A 93 2.84 12.02 -8.36
N LEU A 94 1.88 12.12 -7.44
CA LEU A 94 0.47 11.87 -7.73
C LEU A 94 -0.09 12.90 -8.72
N LYS A 95 0.24 14.19 -8.56
CA LYS A 95 -0.18 15.27 -9.48
C LYS A 95 0.26 15.06 -10.93
N LYS A 96 1.32 14.29 -11.19
CA LYS A 96 1.76 13.97 -12.56
C LYS A 96 0.77 13.08 -13.31
N TYR A 97 -0.06 12.34 -12.59
CA TYR A 97 -1.10 11.50 -13.16
C TYR A 97 -2.40 12.31 -13.25
N GLY A 98 -2.97 12.45 -14.45
CA GLY A 98 -4.17 13.28 -14.68
C GLY A 98 -5.34 12.95 -13.74
N VAL A 99 -5.54 11.66 -13.44
CA VAL A 99 -6.61 11.18 -12.55
C VAL A 99 -6.54 11.79 -11.14
N PHE A 100 -5.34 11.93 -10.56
CA PHE A 100 -5.17 12.49 -9.23
C PHE A 100 -5.08 14.03 -9.22
N LYS A 101 -4.92 14.66 -10.39
CA LYS A 101 -5.03 16.11 -10.54
C LYS A 101 -6.50 16.55 -10.45
N ASP A 102 -7.38 15.83 -11.14
CA ASP A 102 -8.81 16.15 -11.19
C ASP A 102 -9.55 15.64 -9.94
N PHE A 103 -9.12 14.50 -9.37
CA PHE A 103 -9.74 13.89 -8.19
C PHE A 103 -8.71 13.60 -7.09
N PRO A 104 -8.32 14.61 -6.28
CA PRO A 104 -7.36 14.42 -5.20
C PRO A 104 -7.86 13.46 -4.10
N GLU A 105 -9.17 13.31 -3.94
CA GLU A 105 -9.82 12.35 -3.03
C GLU A 105 -9.37 10.90 -3.28
N LEU A 106 -9.08 10.53 -4.54
CA LEU A 106 -8.66 9.16 -4.89
C LEU A 106 -7.32 8.78 -4.27
N ALA A 107 -6.47 9.76 -3.94
CA ALA A 107 -5.22 9.51 -3.23
C ALA A 107 -5.45 8.85 -1.86
N ARG A 108 -6.62 9.08 -1.23
CA ARG A 108 -7.02 8.46 0.05
C ARG A 108 -7.38 6.98 -0.10
N LEU A 109 -7.73 6.54 -1.32
CA LEU A 109 -8.07 5.15 -1.60
C LEU A 109 -6.83 4.30 -1.87
N LEU A 110 -5.67 4.91 -2.17
CA LEU A 110 -4.43 4.18 -2.45
C LEU A 110 -4.02 3.22 -1.33
N PRO A 111 -4.00 3.64 -0.05
CA PRO A 111 -3.69 2.72 1.04
C PRO A 111 -4.73 1.59 1.17
N LEU A 112 -6.00 1.86 0.89
CA LEU A 112 -7.09 0.88 0.93
C LEU A 112 -6.97 -0.15 -0.20
N ALA A 113 -6.48 0.28 -1.37
CA ALA A 113 -6.16 -0.58 -2.50
C ALA A 113 -4.83 -1.36 -2.31
N GLY A 114 -4.17 -1.24 -1.15
CA GLY A 114 -2.88 -1.88 -0.86
C GLY A 114 -1.68 -1.20 -1.51
N VAL A 115 -1.86 -0.01 -2.09
CA VAL A 115 -0.78 0.79 -2.68
C VAL A 115 -0.14 1.64 -1.59
N LEU A 116 0.99 1.18 -1.05
CA LEU A 116 1.79 1.89 -0.07
C LEU A 116 2.98 2.58 -0.73
N PHE A 117 3.25 3.83 -0.34
CA PHE A 117 4.40 4.58 -0.86
C PHE A 117 5.65 4.31 -0.02
N LYS A 118 6.78 4.11 -0.70
CA LYS A 118 8.09 4.00 -0.10
C LYS A 118 9.10 4.81 -0.90
N SER A 119 9.90 5.62 -0.23
CA SER A 119 10.97 6.35 -0.89
C SER A 119 12.13 6.66 0.05
N LYS A 120 13.29 6.95 -0.54
CA LYS A 120 14.46 7.44 0.18
C LYS A 120 14.48 8.95 0.03
N ILE A 121 14.32 9.68 1.13
CA ILE A 121 14.35 11.13 1.15
C ILE A 121 15.73 11.56 1.65
N LYS A 122 16.40 12.45 0.91
CA LYS A 122 17.58 13.15 1.41
C LYS A 122 17.12 14.39 2.15
N VAL A 123 17.35 14.43 3.46
CA VAL A 123 17.00 15.58 4.31
C VAL A 123 18.29 16.24 4.77
N SER A 124 18.43 17.54 4.52
CA SER A 124 19.56 18.31 5.04
C SER A 124 19.17 18.86 6.41
N PHE A 125 19.80 18.35 7.48
CA PHE A 125 19.50 18.75 8.85
C PHE A 125 20.78 19.11 9.59
N GLY A 126 20.87 20.36 10.08
CA GLY A 126 22.05 20.85 10.79
C GLY A 126 23.32 20.88 9.93
N GLY A 127 23.20 21.16 8.62
CA GLY A 127 24.33 21.23 7.69
C GLY A 127 24.88 19.88 7.22
N LYS A 128 24.20 18.77 7.55
CA LYS A 128 24.54 17.43 7.06
C LYS A 128 23.36 16.85 6.27
N ASP A 129 23.68 16.26 5.13
CA ASP A 129 22.72 15.49 4.35
C ASP A 129 22.55 14.10 4.94
N ILE A 130 21.34 13.78 5.38
CA ILE A 130 20.97 12.50 5.95
C ILE A 130 19.99 11.82 4.99
N ILE A 131 20.31 10.60 4.57
CA ILE A 131 19.38 9.79 3.79
C ILE A 131 18.46 9.07 4.77
N VAL A 132 17.16 9.26 4.59
CA VAL A 132 16.10 8.71 5.43
C VAL A 132 15.20 7.84 4.57
N ASP A 133 15.05 6.57 4.95
CA ASP A 133 14.09 5.68 4.32
C ASP A 133 12.71 5.93 4.94
N VAL A 134 11.73 6.36 4.14
CA VAL A 134 10.35 6.60 4.62
C VAL A 134 9.41 5.65 3.90
N GLU A 135 8.64 4.90 4.67
CA GLU A 135 7.63 3.96 4.19
C GLU A 135 6.30 4.25 4.88
N GLU A 136 5.25 4.38 4.08
CA GLU A 136 3.90 4.62 4.57
C GLU A 136 3.28 3.32 5.10
N LEU A 137 2.65 3.38 6.26
CA LEU A 137 1.91 2.30 6.89
C LEU A 137 0.41 2.67 6.94
N PRO A 138 -0.48 1.68 7.11
CA PRO A 138 -1.90 1.95 7.35
C PRO A 138 -2.11 2.85 8.57
N ASN A 139 -3.26 3.54 8.63
CA ASN A 139 -3.69 4.40 9.75
C ASN A 139 -2.77 5.62 10.02
N ASN A 140 -2.30 6.31 8.98
CA ASN A 140 -1.43 7.51 9.09
C ASN A 140 -0.13 7.27 9.89
N MET A 141 0.36 6.04 9.85
CA MET A 141 1.65 5.69 10.44
C MET A 141 2.73 5.73 9.37
N TYR A 142 3.94 6.11 9.78
CA TYR A 142 5.11 6.13 8.92
C TYR A 142 6.23 5.34 9.59
N LYS A 143 6.85 4.47 8.82
CA LYS A 143 8.08 3.78 9.20
C LYS A 143 9.25 4.57 8.65
N VAL A 144 10.07 5.12 9.54
CA VAL A 144 11.18 6.00 9.20
C VAL A 144 12.50 5.38 9.65
N GLY A 145 13.37 5.09 8.70
CA GLY A 145 14.72 4.56 8.90
C GLY A 145 15.76 5.67 8.91
N VAL A 146 16.42 5.88 10.05
CA VAL A 146 17.49 6.88 10.21
C VAL A 146 18.71 6.20 10.82
N GLY A 147 19.85 6.21 10.11
CA GLY A 147 21.13 5.74 10.65
C GLY A 147 21.12 4.30 11.18
N GLY A 148 20.39 3.39 10.51
CA GLY A 148 20.26 1.98 10.91
C GLY A 148 19.20 1.70 11.99
N LYS A 149 18.55 2.73 12.54
CA LYS A 149 17.41 2.58 13.45
C LYS A 149 16.10 2.84 12.73
N THR A 150 15.06 2.08 13.07
CA THR A 150 13.72 2.25 12.52
C THR A 150 12.78 2.82 13.58
N TYR A 151 12.01 3.84 13.21
CA TYR A 151 11.02 4.49 14.04
C TYR A 151 9.64 4.33 13.41
N ILE A 152 8.63 4.01 14.21
CA ILE A 152 7.23 4.10 13.81
C ILE A 152 6.71 5.43 14.36
N VAL A 153 6.27 6.30 13.47
CA VAL A 153 5.77 7.63 13.79
C VAL A 153 4.30 7.68 13.41
N ASN A 154 3.44 7.98 14.37
CA ASN A 154 2.07 8.37 14.07
C ASN A 154 2.09 9.87 13.77
N TYR A 155 1.82 10.23 12.52
CA TYR A 155 1.85 11.61 12.07
C TYR A 155 0.41 12.07 11.85
N SER A 156 -0.09 12.84 12.81
CA SER A 156 -1.39 13.50 12.71
C SER A 156 -1.17 14.98 12.48
N ILE A 157 -1.63 15.48 11.34
CA ILE A 157 -1.69 16.91 11.08
C ILE A 157 -2.91 17.41 11.85
N GLN A 158 -2.69 18.11 12.98
CA GLN A 158 -3.76 18.92 13.58
C GLN A 158 -4.08 20.03 12.58
N GLN A 159 -5.25 19.95 11.96
CA GLN A 159 -5.84 21.02 11.17
C GLN A 159 -6.42 22.09 12.09
#